data_AF-A0A8B8CAF3-F1
#
_entry.id   AF-A0A8B8CAF3-F1
#
_cell.length_a   1.000
_cell.length_b   1.000
_cell.length_c   1.000
_cell.angle_alpha   90.00
_cell.angle_beta   90.00
_cell.angle_gamma   90.00
#
_symmetry.space_group_name_H-M   'P 1'
#
loop_
_entity.id
_entity.type
_entity.pdbx_description
1 polymer ?
#
loop_
_entity_poly.entity_id
_entity_poly.type
_entity_poly.pdbx_seq_one_letter_code
_entity_poly.pdbx_strand_id
1 'polypeptide(L)'
;MDTSGQFDIEDDSSDEDYEPSFCFTERPDAAIDIEEEEEVDETDTGDESDGPEYDQGPGVERLTIDSMDSLLSDTPFLVYKDCLLRLVQMNIPTSCQQCKSSVELMSDVVGSALYFSWVCSNGHLAKKWCSQPLLNRRLHSGDLMLSAASLLSGNNFQKISDFAKVMKLPIVNISTYHRIQRTYLVPSIDQFWINHQTSTLEDYIGKDVVVLGDGRMDSPGHCAQYCSYTFMEMESKTILCIITLDKRMTENKSTNLEKTCFEKGLKFLKDAGVNVVEVVTDAHVQIGALMNFLFQKKISMPTFVIPLTYGMEPRTLGKRLSRFPKRRVKRTNLC
;
A
#
# COMPACT_ATOMS: atom_id res chain seq x y z
N MET A 1 -14.16 35.99 -34.87
CA MET A 1 -15.46 35.82 -34.19
C MET A 1 -16.07 34.55 -34.74
N ASP A 2 -16.31 33.62 -33.83
CA ASP A 2 -16.99 32.32 -33.90
C ASP A 2 -16.97 31.47 -35.17
N THR A 3 -16.41 30.27 -35.01
CA THR A 3 -16.97 29.05 -35.60
C THR A 3 -16.89 27.92 -34.57
N SER A 4 -18.01 27.63 -33.94
CA SER A 4 -18.34 26.41 -33.22
C SER A 4 -18.33 25.21 -34.19
N GLY A 5 -17.60 24.16 -33.85
CA GLY A 5 -17.64 22.86 -34.54
C GLY A 5 -17.65 21.75 -33.51
N GLN A 6 -18.84 21.26 -33.19
CA GLN A 6 -19.11 20.09 -32.38
C GLN A 6 -18.90 18.85 -33.26
N PHE A 7 -18.11 17.88 -32.79
CA PHE A 7 -17.86 16.61 -33.51
C PHE A 7 -18.40 15.47 -32.64
N ASP A 8 -19.56 14.95 -33.04
CA ASP A 8 -20.13 13.70 -32.55
C ASP A 8 -19.42 12.55 -33.28
N ILE A 9 -18.96 11.53 -32.54
CA ILE A 9 -18.40 10.29 -33.11
C ILE A 9 -19.44 9.20 -32.83
N GLU A 10 -19.99 8.66 -33.91
CA GLU A 10 -20.94 7.54 -33.90
C GLU A 10 -20.25 6.24 -33.45
N ASP A 11 -20.98 5.49 -32.61
CA ASP A 11 -20.61 4.23 -31.97
C ASP A 11 -21.04 3.07 -32.90
N ASP A 12 -20.08 2.37 -33.52
CA ASP A 12 -20.36 1.22 -34.38
C ASP A 12 -20.11 -0.07 -33.59
N SER A 13 -21.21 -0.59 -33.03
CA SER A 13 -21.27 -1.85 -32.29
C SER A 13 -21.55 -3.01 -33.25
N SER A 14 -20.59 -3.91 -33.46
CA SER A 14 -20.90 -5.25 -33.96
C SER A 14 -19.83 -6.27 -33.55
N ASP A 15 -20.07 -6.96 -32.44
CA ASP A 15 -19.44 -8.24 -32.09
C ASP A 15 -20.55 -9.21 -31.62
N GLU A 16 -21.36 -9.68 -32.57
CA GLU A 16 -22.17 -10.90 -32.40
C GLU A 16 -21.38 -12.09 -32.96
N ASP A 17 -21.34 -13.19 -32.19
CA ASP A 17 -20.88 -14.54 -32.56
C ASP A 17 -19.39 -14.91 -32.41
N TYR A 18 -18.85 -14.83 -31.19
CA TYR A 18 -17.68 -15.65 -30.81
C TYR A 18 -17.95 -16.51 -29.57
N GLU A 19 -18.24 -17.79 -29.78
CA GLU A 19 -18.26 -18.84 -28.73
C GLU A 19 -17.00 -19.72 -28.80
N PRO A 20 -16.07 -19.62 -27.84
CA PRO A 20 -14.99 -20.60 -27.70
C PRO A 20 -15.42 -21.77 -26.79
N SER A 21 -15.38 -22.98 -27.34
CA SER A 21 -15.64 -24.24 -26.64
C SER A 21 -14.47 -24.66 -25.75
N PHE A 22 -14.51 -24.37 -24.43
CA PHE A 22 -13.65 -25.05 -23.47
C PHE A 22 -14.33 -25.26 -22.11
N CYS A 23 -14.20 -26.49 -21.61
CA CYS A 23 -14.88 -27.04 -20.44
C CYS A 23 -14.31 -26.44 -19.14
N PHE A 24 -15.13 -25.73 -18.37
CA PHE A 24 -14.83 -25.30 -17.00
C PHE A 24 -15.38 -26.33 -16.01
N THR A 25 -14.53 -26.87 -15.14
CA THR A 25 -14.99 -27.46 -13.90
C THR A 25 -15.33 -26.33 -12.93
N GLU A 26 -16.63 -26.13 -12.73
CA GLU A 26 -17.21 -25.18 -11.77
C GLU A 26 -16.66 -25.46 -10.35
N ARG A 27 -16.08 -24.44 -9.72
CA ARG A 27 -16.16 -24.28 -8.26
C ARG A 27 -17.20 -23.20 -8.01
N PRO A 28 -18.23 -23.46 -7.20
CA PRO A 28 -19.39 -22.59 -7.08
C PRO A 28 -19.00 -21.23 -6.52
N ASP A 29 -19.63 -20.22 -7.10
CA ASP A 29 -19.57 -18.80 -6.76
C ASP A 29 -19.74 -18.58 -5.26
N ALA A 30 -18.68 -18.12 -4.61
CA ALA A 30 -18.81 -17.27 -3.45
C ALA A 30 -18.40 -15.87 -3.90
N ALA A 31 -19.34 -15.19 -4.56
CA ALA A 31 -19.35 -13.74 -4.60
C ALA A 31 -19.37 -13.26 -3.14
N ILE A 32 -18.19 -12.89 -2.63
CA ILE A 32 -18.14 -11.97 -1.50
C ILE A 32 -18.38 -10.62 -2.16
N ASP A 33 -19.63 -10.18 -2.15
CA ASP A 33 -19.96 -8.77 -2.29
C ASP A 33 -19.10 -8.04 -1.26
N ILE A 34 -18.06 -7.37 -1.74
CA ILE A 34 -17.40 -6.33 -0.98
C ILE A 34 -18.39 -5.18 -1.06
N GLU A 35 -19.33 -5.14 -0.11
CA GLU A 35 -20.15 -3.96 0.12
C GLU A 35 -19.21 -2.75 0.18
N GLU A 36 -19.57 -1.72 -0.59
CA GLU A 36 -18.85 -0.46 -0.67
C GLU A 36 -18.52 0.00 0.75
N GLU A 37 -17.24 0.16 1.06
CA GLU A 37 -16.81 0.77 2.31
C GLU A 37 -17.44 2.16 2.36
N GLU A 38 -18.46 2.34 3.22
CA GLU A 38 -18.93 3.67 3.57
C GLU A 38 -17.71 4.48 4.01
N GLU A 39 -17.46 5.63 3.38
CA GLU A 39 -16.46 6.59 3.86
C GLU A 39 -16.86 6.95 5.30
N VAL A 40 -16.28 6.25 6.29
CA VAL A 40 -16.48 6.58 7.69
C VAL A 40 -15.75 7.90 7.91
N ASP A 41 -16.51 8.99 7.95
CA ASP A 41 -16.05 10.30 8.38
C ASP A 41 -15.73 10.25 9.89
N GLU A 42 -14.61 9.60 10.23
CA GLU A 42 -14.05 9.67 11.57
C GLU A 42 -13.22 10.94 11.68
N THR A 43 -13.91 12.03 12.01
CA THR A 43 -13.33 13.13 12.80
C THR A 43 -13.05 12.67 14.24
N ASP A 44 -12.37 11.53 14.40
CA ASP A 44 -11.75 11.19 15.67
C ASP A 44 -10.42 11.93 15.74
N THR A 45 -10.50 13.21 16.13
CA THR A 45 -9.41 13.87 16.83
C THR A 45 -9.30 13.22 18.21
N GLY A 46 -8.94 11.93 18.22
CA GLY A 46 -8.54 11.21 19.40
C GLY A 46 -7.25 11.85 19.87
N ASP A 47 -7.44 12.92 20.63
CA ASP A 47 -6.44 13.77 21.25
C ASP A 47 -5.33 12.85 21.75
N GLU A 48 -4.15 13.00 21.14
CA GLU A 48 -2.95 12.64 21.86
C GLU A 48 -2.91 13.63 23.01
N SER A 49 -3.59 13.29 24.11
CA SER A 49 -3.39 14.03 25.32
C SER A 49 -1.89 13.89 25.58
N ASP A 50 -1.18 14.99 25.37
CA ASP A 50 0.11 15.36 25.95
C ASP A 50 -0.06 15.49 27.48
N GLY A 51 -0.96 14.68 28.05
CA GLY A 51 -1.11 14.47 29.46
C GLY A 51 0.21 13.88 29.95
N PRO A 52 0.64 14.28 31.15
CA PRO A 52 1.96 13.93 31.64
C PRO A 52 2.17 12.42 31.53
N GLU A 53 3.41 12.02 31.24
CA GLU A 53 3.86 10.63 31.36
C GLU A 53 3.61 10.17 32.80
N TYR A 54 2.39 9.71 33.08
CA TYR A 54 2.09 9.05 34.34
C TYR A 54 2.95 7.79 34.33
N ASP A 55 3.80 7.66 35.35
CA ASP A 55 4.57 6.45 35.63
C ASP A 55 3.62 5.25 35.56
N GLN A 56 3.77 4.42 34.52
CA GLN A 56 2.96 3.21 34.35
C GLN A 56 3.38 2.11 35.32
N GLY A 57 4.32 2.39 36.21
CA GLY A 57 4.91 1.48 37.15
C GLY A 57 6.12 0.77 36.53
N PRO A 58 7.06 0.30 37.37
CA PRO A 58 8.36 -0.24 36.94
C PRO A 58 8.29 -1.55 36.16
N GLY A 59 7.11 -2.16 35.98
CA GLY A 59 6.95 -3.42 35.24
C GLY A 59 6.40 -3.25 33.83
N VAL A 60 6.20 -2.03 33.35
CA VAL A 60 5.82 -1.74 31.96
C VAL A 60 7.05 -1.19 31.25
N GLU A 61 7.62 -2.00 30.36
CA GLU A 61 8.77 -1.59 29.57
C GLU A 61 8.38 -0.54 28.54
N ARG A 62 9.20 0.50 28.42
CA ARG A 62 9.07 1.51 27.37
C ARG A 62 10.32 1.52 26.52
N LEU A 63 10.14 1.36 25.22
CA LEU A 63 11.22 1.42 24.27
C LEU A 63 11.56 2.87 23.93
N THR A 64 12.86 3.13 23.89
CA THR A 64 13.46 4.33 23.34
C THR A 64 13.84 4.07 21.88
N ILE A 65 14.22 5.13 21.15
CA ILE A 65 14.70 5.00 19.77
C ILE A 65 15.90 4.05 19.71
N ASP A 66 16.84 4.18 20.65
CA ASP A 66 18.07 3.37 20.72
C ASP A 66 17.79 1.89 21.01
N SER A 67 16.62 1.56 21.56
CA SER A 67 16.22 0.18 21.85
C SER A 67 15.26 -0.41 20.82
N MET A 68 14.97 0.28 19.71
CA MET A 68 14.02 -0.22 18.70
C MET A 68 14.46 -1.54 18.06
N ASP A 69 15.77 -1.72 17.87
CA ASP A 69 16.33 -2.96 17.31
C ASP A 69 15.95 -4.19 18.14
N SER A 70 15.80 -4.03 19.47
CA SER A 70 15.38 -5.12 20.34
C SER A 70 13.98 -5.62 19.97
N LEU A 71 13.03 -4.71 19.69
CA LEU A 71 11.68 -5.06 19.25
C LEU A 71 11.69 -5.77 17.89
N LEU A 72 12.50 -5.28 16.95
CA LEU A 72 12.59 -5.87 15.61
C LEU A 72 13.29 -7.23 15.61
N SER A 73 14.17 -7.47 16.57
CA SER A 73 14.85 -8.76 16.76
C SER A 73 14.07 -9.76 17.60
N ASP A 74 13.03 -9.31 18.32
CA ASP A 74 12.21 -10.17 19.17
C ASP A 74 11.26 -11.05 18.35
N THR A 75 10.80 -12.15 18.96
CA THR A 75 9.87 -13.10 18.35
C THR A 75 8.53 -13.09 19.08
N PRO A 76 7.45 -12.58 18.46
CA PRO A 76 6.13 -12.58 19.08
C PRO A 76 5.53 -13.99 19.10
N PHE A 77 4.90 -14.36 20.22
CA PHE A 77 4.20 -15.63 20.41
C PHE A 77 2.72 -15.42 20.70
N LEU A 78 1.86 -16.33 20.21
CA LEU A 78 0.48 -16.44 20.67
C LEU A 78 0.44 -17.27 21.96
N VAL A 79 0.04 -16.64 23.07
CA VAL A 79 0.01 -17.25 24.40
C VAL A 79 -1.36 -17.09 25.02
N TYR A 80 -1.90 -18.17 25.60
CA TYR A 80 -3.18 -18.15 26.31
C TYR A 80 -3.07 -17.42 27.65
N LYS A 81 -4.12 -16.65 27.99
CA LYS A 81 -4.21 -15.87 29.24
C LYS A 81 -3.91 -16.69 30.50
N ASP A 82 -4.43 -17.93 30.59
CA ASP A 82 -4.21 -18.79 31.77
C ASP A 82 -2.77 -19.27 31.94
N CYS A 83 -2.01 -19.37 30.85
CA CYS A 83 -0.58 -19.67 30.93
C CYS A 83 0.18 -18.47 31.52
N LEU A 84 -0.14 -17.26 31.08
CA LEU A 84 0.45 -16.03 31.63
C LEU A 84 0.03 -15.80 33.08
N LEU A 85 -1.25 -16.02 33.43
CA LEU A 85 -1.75 -15.92 34.80
C LEU A 85 -0.94 -16.80 35.76
N ARG A 86 -0.65 -18.06 35.37
CA ARG A 86 0.18 -18.96 36.18
C ARG A 86 1.59 -18.43 36.41
N LEU A 87 2.23 -17.83 35.39
CA LEU A 87 3.56 -17.24 35.53
C LEU A 87 3.56 -16.02 36.45
N VAL A 88 2.54 -15.19 36.32
CA VAL A 88 2.40 -13.93 37.04
C VAL A 88 2.04 -14.17 38.50
N GLN A 89 1.28 -15.23 38.79
CA GLN A 89 0.96 -15.68 40.15
C GLN A 89 2.19 -16.10 40.95
N MET A 90 3.27 -16.57 40.30
CA MET A 90 4.52 -16.91 41.00
C MET A 90 5.26 -15.68 41.56
N ASN A 91 4.93 -14.47 41.10
CA ASN A 91 5.62 -13.23 41.43
C ASN A 91 4.71 -12.19 42.13
N ILE A 92 3.68 -12.64 42.88
CA ILE A 92 2.75 -11.74 43.57
C ILE A 92 3.39 -11.13 44.84
N PRO A 93 3.38 -9.80 45.02
CA PRO A 93 3.68 -9.18 46.30
C PRO A 93 2.66 -9.63 47.36
N THR A 94 3.12 -10.20 48.48
CA THR A 94 2.25 -10.72 49.54
C THR A 94 1.45 -9.66 50.29
N SER A 95 1.87 -8.40 50.23
CA SER A 95 1.18 -7.27 50.86
C SER A 95 1.48 -5.96 50.14
N CYS A 96 0.56 -5.01 50.25
CA CYS A 96 0.78 -3.67 49.75
C CYS A 96 1.92 -2.99 50.52
N GLN A 97 2.88 -2.40 49.81
CA GLN A 97 3.99 -1.71 50.47
C GLN A 97 3.53 -0.50 51.30
N GLN A 98 2.45 0.16 50.86
CA GLN A 98 1.93 1.38 51.48
C GLN A 98 1.02 1.11 52.68
N CYS A 99 0.03 0.21 52.55
CA CYS A 99 -1.00 0.00 53.59
C CYS A 99 -1.01 -1.40 54.22
N LYS A 100 -0.10 -2.30 53.80
CA LYS A 100 0.02 -3.69 54.27
C LYS A 100 -1.22 -4.58 54.06
N SER A 101 -2.27 -4.08 53.40
CA SER A 101 -3.44 -4.86 53.04
C SER A 101 -3.13 -5.92 51.98
N SER A 102 -4.01 -6.92 51.89
CA SER A 102 -3.97 -7.95 50.85
C SER A 102 -4.01 -7.32 49.45
N VAL A 103 -3.33 -7.96 48.51
CA VAL A 103 -3.19 -7.53 47.12
C VAL A 103 -3.86 -8.56 46.22
N GLU A 104 -4.71 -8.06 45.32
CA GLU A 104 -5.41 -8.88 44.34
C GLU A 104 -4.87 -8.61 42.93
N LEU A 105 -4.90 -9.66 42.10
CA LEU A 105 -4.47 -9.59 40.71
C LEU A 105 -5.67 -9.22 39.82
N MET A 106 -5.54 -8.10 39.15
CA MET A 106 -6.46 -7.60 38.14
C MET A 106 -5.84 -7.79 36.75
N SER A 107 -6.67 -8.10 35.76
CA SER A 107 -6.23 -8.17 34.36
C SER A 107 -7.09 -7.27 33.48
N ASP A 108 -6.47 -6.58 32.53
CA ASP A 108 -7.17 -5.73 31.57
C ASP A 108 -6.58 -5.91 30.17
N VAL A 109 -7.36 -5.65 29.13
CA VAL A 109 -6.96 -5.82 27.72
C VAL A 109 -7.16 -4.53 26.97
N VAL A 110 -6.11 -4.03 26.31
CA VAL A 110 -6.15 -2.81 25.49
C VAL A 110 -5.51 -3.13 24.14
N GLY A 111 -6.31 -3.10 23.07
CA GLY A 111 -5.84 -3.55 21.76
C GLY A 111 -5.36 -5.00 21.81
N SER A 112 -4.12 -5.25 21.40
CA SER A 112 -3.46 -6.55 21.55
C SER A 112 -2.80 -6.77 22.92
N ALA A 113 -2.74 -5.75 23.78
CA ALA A 113 -2.00 -5.78 25.04
C ALA A 113 -2.79 -6.40 26.18
N LEU A 114 -2.15 -7.29 26.95
CA LEU A 114 -2.64 -7.76 28.23
C LEU A 114 -1.89 -7.05 29.35
N TYR A 115 -2.65 -6.44 30.25
CA TYR A 115 -2.15 -5.84 31.47
C TYR A 115 -2.46 -6.71 32.68
N PHE A 116 -1.48 -6.81 33.58
CA PHE A 116 -1.69 -7.29 34.93
C PHE A 116 -1.38 -6.18 35.93
N SER A 117 -2.33 -5.93 36.82
CA SER A 117 -2.21 -4.92 37.87
C SER A 117 -2.45 -5.57 39.22
N TRP A 118 -1.60 -5.27 40.18
CA TRP A 118 -1.72 -5.75 41.54
C TRP A 118 -2.25 -4.61 42.39
N VAL A 119 -3.48 -4.73 42.86
CA VAL A 119 -4.19 -3.64 43.55
C VAL A 119 -4.58 -4.14 44.93
N CYS A 120 -4.33 -3.34 45.97
CA CYS A 120 -4.75 -3.71 47.31
C CYS A 120 -6.21 -3.34 47.57
N SER A 121 -6.80 -3.89 48.64
CA SER A 121 -8.19 -3.58 49.03
C SER A 121 -8.47 -2.10 49.28
N ASN A 122 -7.43 -1.29 49.51
CA ASN A 122 -7.53 0.17 49.68
C ASN A 122 -7.27 0.96 48.38
N GLY A 123 -7.14 0.29 47.23
CA GLY A 123 -7.00 0.91 45.91
C GLY A 123 -5.59 1.30 45.50
N HIS A 124 -4.55 1.04 46.31
CA HIS A 124 -3.17 1.33 45.93
C HIS A 124 -2.65 0.33 44.88
N LEU A 125 -2.08 0.86 43.79
CA LEU A 125 -1.38 0.07 42.77
C LEU A 125 0.00 -0.35 43.29
N ALA A 126 0.17 -1.64 43.55
CA ALA A 126 1.43 -2.20 44.04
C ALA A 126 2.42 -2.50 42.91
N LYS A 127 1.93 -3.00 41.77
CA LYS A 127 2.73 -3.30 40.58
C LYS A 127 1.82 -3.31 39.36
N LYS A 128 2.39 -3.00 38.20
CA LYS A 128 1.75 -3.14 36.90
C LYS A 128 2.73 -3.77 35.91
N TRP A 129 2.21 -4.61 35.04
CA TRP A 129 2.97 -5.28 33.99
C TRP A 129 2.15 -5.28 32.69
N CYS A 130 2.84 -5.18 31.56
CA CYS A 130 2.24 -5.26 30.23
C CYS A 130 2.90 -6.41 29.46
N SER A 131 2.11 -7.13 28.66
CA SER A 131 2.59 -8.24 27.83
C SER A 131 3.49 -7.82 26.67
N GLN A 132 3.65 -6.52 26.46
CA GLN A 132 4.44 -5.97 25.38
C GLN A 132 4.99 -4.59 25.76
N PRO A 133 6.12 -4.19 25.18
CA PRO A 133 6.66 -2.87 25.40
C PRO A 133 5.76 -1.77 24.83
N LEU A 134 5.87 -0.60 25.44
CA LEU A 134 5.26 0.62 24.95
C LEU A 134 6.25 1.42 24.11
N LEU A 135 5.75 2.01 23.04
CA LEU A 135 6.41 3.01 22.24
C LEU A 135 6.02 4.41 22.75
N ASN A 136 6.51 5.44 22.06
CA ASN A 136 6.12 6.82 22.34
C ASN A 136 4.60 6.98 22.32
N ARG A 137 4.12 7.90 23.17
CA ARG A 137 2.68 8.21 23.29
C ARG A 137 1.83 7.00 23.65
N ARG A 138 2.42 6.02 24.34
CA ARG A 138 1.76 4.81 24.87
C ARG A 138 1.20 3.88 23.80
N LEU A 139 1.71 3.95 22.57
CA LEU A 139 1.38 3.00 21.53
C LEU A 139 1.98 1.64 21.88
N HIS A 140 1.17 0.58 21.90
CA HIS A 140 1.67 -0.77 22.10
C HIS A 140 2.46 -1.24 20.88
N SER A 141 3.60 -1.88 21.10
CA SER A 141 4.43 -2.37 19.99
C SER A 141 3.69 -3.37 19.10
N GLY A 142 2.93 -4.31 19.67
CA GLY A 142 2.14 -5.28 18.92
C GLY A 142 0.98 -4.65 18.15
N ASP A 143 0.40 -3.55 18.64
CA ASP A 143 -0.62 -2.81 17.90
C ASP A 143 -0.03 -2.17 16.63
N LEU A 144 1.16 -1.57 16.75
CA LEU A 144 1.90 -1.05 15.61
C LEU A 144 2.30 -2.17 14.64
N MET A 145 2.88 -3.26 15.16
CA MET A 145 3.38 -4.36 14.34
C MET A 145 2.26 -5.10 13.63
N LEU A 146 1.11 -5.34 14.29
CA LEU A 146 -0.07 -5.92 13.67
C LEU A 146 -0.59 -5.03 12.53
N SER A 147 -0.69 -3.72 12.79
CA SER A 147 -1.16 -2.76 11.79
C SER A 147 -0.21 -2.68 10.59
N ALA A 148 1.10 -2.64 10.84
CA ALA A 148 2.15 -2.63 9.83
C ALA A 148 2.14 -3.93 9.00
N ALA A 149 2.12 -5.09 9.66
CA ALA A 149 2.10 -6.37 8.98
C ALA A 149 0.85 -6.53 8.11
N SER A 150 -0.31 -6.09 8.60
CA SER A 150 -1.57 -6.11 7.83
C SER A 150 -1.47 -5.28 6.57
N LEU A 151 -1.01 -4.02 6.69
CA LEU A 151 -0.90 -3.09 5.56
C LEU A 151 0.17 -3.54 4.55
N LEU A 152 1.38 -3.82 5.01
CA LEU A 152 2.53 -4.12 4.14
C LEU A 152 2.41 -5.46 3.41
N SER A 153 1.62 -6.39 3.94
CA SER A 153 1.32 -7.66 3.26
C SER A 153 0.11 -7.56 2.31
N GLY A 154 -0.55 -6.41 2.23
CA GLY A 154 -1.75 -6.22 1.41
C GLY A 154 -2.97 -6.99 1.92
N ASN A 155 -3.02 -7.30 3.22
CA ASN A 155 -4.17 -7.98 3.80
C ASN A 155 -5.30 -7.00 4.12
N ASN A 156 -6.53 -7.46 3.94
CA ASN A 156 -7.71 -6.72 4.36
C ASN A 156 -7.91 -6.85 5.88
N PHE A 157 -8.05 -5.70 6.55
CA PHE A 157 -8.18 -5.65 8.01
C PHE A 157 -9.42 -6.38 8.53
N GLN A 158 -10.55 -6.29 7.82
CA GLN A 158 -11.78 -6.97 8.21
C GLN A 158 -11.58 -8.50 8.25
N LYS A 159 -10.88 -9.06 7.26
CA LYS A 159 -10.53 -10.50 7.27
C LYS A 159 -9.65 -10.89 8.46
N ILE A 160 -8.68 -10.04 8.82
CA ILE A 160 -7.84 -10.24 10.01
C ILE A 160 -8.68 -10.13 11.29
N SER A 161 -9.60 -9.16 11.34
CA SER A 161 -10.51 -8.96 12.46
C SER A 161 -11.43 -10.16 12.67
N ASP A 162 -12.01 -10.69 11.60
CA ASP A 162 -12.90 -11.85 11.68
C ASP A 162 -12.14 -13.12 12.06
N PHE A 163 -10.93 -13.31 11.53
CA PHE A 163 -10.02 -14.36 11.98
C PHE A 163 -9.72 -14.24 13.49
N ALA A 164 -9.39 -13.05 13.98
CA ALA A 164 -9.11 -12.81 15.39
C ALA A 164 -10.34 -13.05 16.29
N LYS A 165 -11.54 -12.63 15.84
CA LYS A 165 -12.82 -12.88 16.54
C LYS A 165 -13.09 -14.37 16.70
N VAL A 166 -12.90 -15.17 15.64
CA VAL A 166 -13.09 -16.64 15.70
C VAL A 166 -12.13 -17.27 16.71
N MET A 167 -10.88 -16.82 16.76
CA MET A 167 -9.90 -17.29 17.74
C MET A 167 -10.06 -16.69 19.14
N LYS A 168 -10.96 -15.71 19.34
CA LYS A 168 -11.06 -14.88 20.54
C LYS A 168 -9.74 -14.20 20.91
N LEU A 169 -8.99 -13.78 19.90
CA LEU A 169 -7.72 -13.07 20.02
C LEU A 169 -7.98 -11.55 20.08
N PRO A 170 -7.59 -10.86 21.16
CA PRO A 170 -7.67 -9.41 21.20
C PRO A 170 -6.71 -8.76 20.19
N ILE A 171 -7.23 -7.81 19.42
CA ILE A 171 -6.48 -6.99 18.48
C ILE A 171 -7.00 -5.56 18.53
N VAL A 172 -6.30 -4.63 17.87
CA VAL A 172 -6.79 -3.26 17.67
C VAL A 172 -8.14 -3.24 16.96
N ASN A 173 -8.95 -2.22 17.23
CA ASN A 173 -10.16 -1.94 16.46
C ASN A 173 -9.83 -1.19 15.14
N ILE A 174 -10.83 -1.08 14.26
CA ILE A 174 -10.66 -0.48 12.93
C ILE A 174 -10.23 0.99 13.01
N SER A 175 -10.83 1.78 13.90
CA SER A 175 -10.49 3.19 14.12
C SER A 175 -9.02 3.36 14.56
N THR A 176 -8.56 2.51 15.48
CA THR A 176 -7.15 2.50 15.94
C THR A 176 -6.20 2.07 14.83
N TYR A 177 -6.57 1.05 14.06
CA TYR A 177 -5.81 0.60 12.90
C TYR A 177 -5.61 1.73 11.88
N HIS A 178 -6.68 2.40 11.46
CA HIS A 178 -6.58 3.52 10.51
C HIS A 178 -5.83 4.72 11.10
N ARG A 179 -5.98 4.99 12.39
CA ARG A 179 -5.18 6.03 13.07
C ARG A 179 -3.69 5.69 13.03
N ILE A 180 -3.30 4.46 13.36
CA ILE A 180 -1.90 4.01 13.28
C ILE A 180 -1.37 4.14 11.85
N GLN A 181 -2.17 3.76 10.85
CA GLN A 181 -1.80 3.92 9.45
C GLN A 181 -1.54 5.38 9.08
N ARG A 182 -2.49 6.27 9.34
CA ARG A 182 -2.40 7.70 8.99
C ARG A 182 -1.25 8.39 9.71
N THR A 183 -1.04 8.09 10.98
CA THR A 183 -0.05 8.80 11.80
C THR A 183 1.37 8.28 11.58
N TYR A 184 1.56 6.97 11.41
CA TYR A 184 2.88 6.36 11.44
C TYR A 184 3.24 5.62 10.15
N LEU A 185 2.35 4.77 9.63
CA LEU A 185 2.73 3.82 8.57
C LEU A 185 2.78 4.46 7.19
N VAL A 186 1.70 5.13 6.77
CA VAL A 186 1.61 5.77 5.45
C VAL A 186 2.71 6.82 5.26
N PRO A 187 2.95 7.75 6.20
CA PRO A 187 4.04 8.71 6.07
C PRO A 187 5.42 8.04 5.95
N SER A 188 5.65 6.96 6.70
CA SER A 188 6.92 6.23 6.65
C SER A 188 7.12 5.51 5.30
N ILE A 189 6.05 4.93 4.75
CA ILE A 189 6.06 4.28 3.44
C ILE A 189 6.31 5.32 2.34
N ASP A 190 5.61 6.45 2.39
CA ASP A 190 5.77 7.54 1.42
C ASP A 190 7.19 8.10 1.44
N GLN A 191 7.74 8.37 2.63
CA GLN A 191 9.10 8.85 2.77
C GLN A 191 10.12 7.82 2.25
N PHE A 192 9.94 6.54 2.57
CA PHE A 192 10.79 5.47 2.06
C PHE A 192 10.75 5.41 0.53
N TRP A 193 9.56 5.47 -0.05
CA TRP A 193 9.36 5.46 -1.51
C TRP A 193 10.01 6.68 -2.18
N ILE A 194 9.79 7.89 -1.67
CA ILE A 194 10.37 9.12 -2.23
C ILE A 194 11.90 9.07 -2.21
N ASN A 195 12.48 8.62 -1.09
CA ASN A 195 13.93 8.49 -0.96
C ASN A 195 14.48 7.44 -1.93
N HIS A 196 13.83 6.27 -2.00
CA HIS A 196 14.22 5.21 -2.91
C HIS A 196 14.10 5.65 -4.37
N GLN A 197 13.00 6.28 -4.75
CA GLN A 197 12.76 6.77 -6.10
C GLN A 197 13.77 7.85 -6.48
N THR A 198 14.04 8.81 -5.59
CA THR A 198 15.01 9.88 -5.85
C THR A 198 16.42 9.30 -6.09
N SER A 199 16.88 8.44 -5.18
CA SER A 199 18.17 7.75 -5.33
C SER A 199 18.22 6.91 -6.60
N THR A 200 17.12 6.24 -6.96
CA THR A 200 17.02 5.46 -8.19
C THR A 200 17.12 6.34 -9.44
N LEU A 201 16.46 7.50 -9.45
CA LEU A 201 16.45 8.41 -10.60
C LEU A 201 17.83 9.05 -10.86
N GLU A 202 18.59 9.32 -9.81
CA GLU A 202 19.97 9.84 -9.91
C GLU A 202 20.86 8.95 -10.79
N ASP A 203 20.68 7.63 -10.74
CA ASP A 203 21.42 6.68 -11.56
C ASP A 203 21.14 6.83 -13.06
N TYR A 204 20.06 7.50 -13.46
CA TYR A 204 19.63 7.68 -14.85
C TYR A 204 19.85 9.09 -15.40
N ILE A 205 20.30 10.03 -14.57
CA ILE A 205 20.59 11.40 -15.03
C ILE A 205 21.76 11.37 -16.04
N GLY A 206 21.54 12.04 -17.18
CA GLY A 206 22.54 12.11 -18.26
C GLY A 206 22.67 10.83 -19.11
N LYS A 207 21.83 9.82 -18.88
CA LYS A 207 21.73 8.60 -19.70
C LYS A 207 20.50 8.67 -20.59
N ASP A 208 20.60 8.05 -21.77
CA ASP A 208 19.45 7.83 -22.63
C ASP A 208 18.64 6.65 -22.07
N VAL A 209 17.37 6.90 -21.74
CA VAL A 209 16.50 5.93 -21.08
C VAL A 209 15.37 5.51 -22.02
N VAL A 210 15.20 4.20 -22.17
CA VAL A 210 14.02 3.62 -22.80
C VAL A 210 13.07 3.13 -21.71
N VAL A 211 11.83 3.63 -21.71
CA VAL A 211 10.84 3.29 -20.69
C VAL A 211 9.72 2.44 -21.26
N LEU A 212 9.30 1.46 -20.47
CA LEU A 212 8.12 0.63 -20.67
C LEU A 212 7.01 1.21 -19.77
N GLY A 213 5.87 1.57 -20.36
CA GLY A 213 4.70 2.09 -19.66
C GLY A 213 3.56 1.10 -19.67
N ASP A 214 2.94 0.86 -18.51
CA ASP A 214 1.73 0.04 -18.39
C ASP A 214 0.76 0.62 -17.36
N GLY A 215 -0.53 0.64 -17.72
CA GLY A 215 -1.63 1.12 -16.90
C GLY A 215 -2.42 -0.03 -16.30
N ARG A 216 -2.67 0.02 -14.99
CA ARG A 216 -3.50 -0.97 -14.29
C ARG A 216 -4.69 -0.28 -13.63
N MET A 217 -5.89 -0.67 -14.06
CA MET A 217 -7.15 -0.27 -13.43
C MET A 217 -7.47 -1.20 -12.26
N ASP A 218 -8.16 -0.67 -11.25
CA ASP A 218 -8.66 -1.42 -10.09
C ASP A 218 -9.85 -2.32 -10.43
N SER A 219 -10.74 -1.87 -11.32
CA SER A 219 -11.87 -2.67 -11.82
C SER A 219 -11.96 -2.68 -13.35
N PRO A 220 -12.65 -3.67 -13.95
CA PRO A 220 -12.97 -3.65 -15.38
C PRO A 220 -13.96 -2.53 -15.75
N GLY A 221 -13.92 -2.11 -17.02
CA GLY A 221 -14.93 -1.25 -17.63
C GLY A 221 -14.95 0.19 -17.13
N HIS A 222 -16.07 0.88 -17.36
CA HIS A 222 -16.21 2.30 -17.02
C HIS A 222 -16.30 2.60 -15.52
N CYS A 223 -16.35 1.57 -14.67
CA CYS A 223 -16.51 1.68 -13.23
C CYS A 223 -15.20 1.90 -12.45
N ALA A 224 -14.04 1.84 -13.13
CA ALA A 224 -12.73 1.98 -12.49
C ALA A 224 -12.63 3.27 -11.66
N GLN A 225 -12.26 3.13 -10.38
CA GLN A 225 -12.07 4.24 -9.46
C GLN A 225 -10.62 4.70 -9.49
N TYR A 226 -9.68 3.77 -9.61
CA TYR A 226 -8.25 4.07 -9.53
C TYR A 226 -7.49 3.51 -10.74
N CYS A 227 -6.50 4.28 -11.18
CA CYS A 227 -5.53 3.84 -12.18
C CYS A 227 -4.13 4.04 -11.66
N SER A 228 -3.34 2.97 -11.65
CA SER A 228 -1.91 3.01 -11.37
C SER A 228 -1.12 2.78 -12.65
N TYR A 229 -0.34 3.77 -13.06
CA TYR A 229 0.49 3.70 -14.25
C TYR A 229 1.96 3.59 -13.85
N THR A 230 2.63 2.55 -14.35
CA THR A 230 4.02 2.24 -14.00
C THR A 230 4.93 2.53 -15.19
N PHE A 231 6.02 3.26 -14.94
CA PHE A 231 7.13 3.44 -15.86
C PHE A 231 8.34 2.64 -15.38
N MET A 232 8.82 1.74 -16.23
CA MET A 232 9.93 0.84 -15.95
C MET A 232 11.03 1.02 -16.99
N GLU A 233 12.29 1.08 -16.58
CA GLU A 233 13.41 1.10 -17.52
C GLU A 233 13.59 -0.27 -18.21
N MET A 234 13.84 -0.25 -19.51
CA MET A 234 13.81 -1.45 -20.36
C MET A 234 14.87 -2.50 -20.00
N GLU A 235 16.12 -2.13 -19.75
CA GLU A 235 17.23 -3.08 -19.59
C GLU A 235 17.31 -3.65 -18.16
N SER A 236 17.36 -2.77 -17.17
CA SER A 236 17.45 -3.08 -15.74
C SER A 236 16.14 -3.57 -15.12
N LYS A 237 15.00 -3.27 -15.76
CA LYS A 237 13.65 -3.50 -15.20
C LYS A 237 13.37 -2.70 -13.93
N THR A 238 14.13 -1.64 -13.71
CA THR A 238 13.94 -0.75 -12.56
C THR A 238 12.67 0.08 -12.74
N ILE A 239 11.83 0.13 -11.71
CA ILE A 239 10.66 1.01 -11.70
C ILE A 239 11.14 2.44 -11.42
N LEU A 240 10.88 3.34 -12.36
CA LEU A 240 11.29 4.75 -12.26
C LEU A 240 10.17 5.62 -11.67
N CYS A 241 8.92 5.29 -12.00
CA CYS A 241 7.76 6.07 -11.59
C CYS A 241 6.52 5.20 -11.50
N ILE A 242 5.70 5.44 -10.47
CA ILE A 242 4.34 4.93 -10.36
C ILE A 242 3.46 6.15 -10.10
N ILE A 243 2.43 6.35 -10.94
CA ILE A 243 1.43 7.40 -10.76
C ILE A 243 0.09 6.72 -10.52
N THR A 244 -0.50 6.96 -9.36
CA THR A 244 -1.86 6.52 -9.03
C THR A 244 -2.80 7.72 -9.02
N LEU A 245 -3.88 7.64 -9.79
CA LEU A 245 -4.94 8.65 -9.81
C LEU A 245 -6.30 8.04 -9.49
N ASP A 246 -7.14 8.85 -8.86
CA ASP A 246 -8.56 8.60 -8.63
C ASP A 246 -9.39 9.24 -9.77
N LYS A 247 -10.47 8.58 -10.22
CA LYS A 247 -11.37 9.07 -11.28
C LYS A 247 -11.95 10.46 -11.02
N ARG A 248 -12.11 10.84 -9.75
CA ARG A 248 -12.53 12.19 -9.31
C ARG A 248 -11.56 13.26 -9.79
N MET A 249 -10.29 12.89 -10.07
CA MET A 249 -9.27 13.78 -10.62
C MET A 249 -9.30 13.89 -12.15
N THR A 250 -10.16 13.12 -12.85
CA THR A 250 -10.27 13.09 -14.32
C THR A 250 -11.71 13.29 -14.79
N GLU A 251 -12.40 14.28 -14.21
CA GLU A 251 -13.79 14.62 -14.55
C GLU A 251 -14.76 13.44 -14.37
N ASN A 252 -14.45 12.50 -13.46
CA ASN A 252 -15.19 11.24 -13.27
C ASN A 252 -15.23 10.33 -14.51
N LYS A 253 -14.33 10.53 -15.48
CA LYS A 253 -14.20 9.68 -16.67
C LYS A 253 -13.03 8.72 -16.49
N SER A 254 -13.33 7.46 -16.20
CA SER A 254 -12.37 6.37 -16.10
C SER A 254 -11.56 6.17 -17.39
N THR A 255 -12.14 6.47 -18.55
CA THR A 255 -11.46 6.40 -19.86
C THR A 255 -10.26 7.34 -19.98
N ASN A 256 -10.21 8.41 -19.18
CA ASN A 256 -9.14 9.40 -19.24
C ASN A 256 -8.03 9.13 -18.21
N LEU A 257 -8.25 8.21 -17.27
CA LEU A 257 -7.33 7.95 -16.18
C LEU A 257 -5.96 7.52 -16.69
N GLU A 258 -5.92 6.51 -17.56
CA GLU A 258 -4.67 5.95 -18.06
C GLU A 258 -3.82 7.01 -18.79
N LYS A 259 -4.46 7.76 -19.69
CA LYS A 259 -3.82 8.88 -20.40
C LYS A 259 -3.28 9.94 -19.43
N THR A 260 -4.06 10.31 -18.42
CA THR A 260 -3.67 11.35 -17.45
C THR A 260 -2.52 10.87 -16.57
N CYS A 261 -2.55 9.61 -16.12
CA CYS A 261 -1.44 9.00 -15.38
C CYS A 261 -0.17 8.96 -16.23
N PHE A 262 -0.28 8.58 -17.51
CA PHE A 262 0.83 8.57 -18.44
C PHE A 262 1.45 9.97 -18.62
N GLU A 263 0.63 11.00 -18.86
CA GLU A 263 1.09 12.39 -19.00
C GLU A 263 1.83 12.87 -17.75
N LYS A 264 1.26 12.62 -16.57
CA LYS A 264 1.87 13.00 -15.29
C LYS A 264 3.18 12.27 -15.04
N GLY A 265 3.26 10.97 -15.34
CA GLY A 265 4.47 10.19 -15.12
C GLY A 265 5.59 10.58 -16.08
N LEU A 266 5.28 10.82 -17.35
CA LEU A 266 6.28 11.28 -18.32
C LEU A 266 6.77 12.69 -17.99
N LYS A 267 5.88 13.58 -17.54
CA LYS A 267 6.26 14.89 -17.02
C LYS A 267 7.16 14.77 -15.80
N PHE A 268 6.82 13.90 -14.85
CA PHE A 268 7.63 13.66 -13.65
C PHE A 268 9.05 13.22 -14.00
N LEU A 269 9.22 12.24 -14.90
CA LEU A 269 10.55 11.78 -15.34
C LEU A 269 11.36 12.92 -15.98
N LYS A 270 10.70 13.73 -16.81
CA LYS A 270 11.33 14.89 -17.46
C LYS A 270 11.76 15.96 -16.45
N ASP A 271 10.89 16.29 -15.51
CA ASP A 271 11.15 17.27 -14.45
C ASP A 271 12.26 16.78 -13.50
N ALA A 272 12.42 15.46 -13.33
CA ALA A 272 13.52 14.82 -12.61
C ALA A 272 14.84 14.75 -13.39
N GLY A 273 14.89 15.26 -14.63
CA GLY A 273 16.11 15.29 -15.45
C GLY A 273 16.46 13.98 -16.16
N VAL A 274 15.54 13.03 -16.22
CA VAL A 274 15.71 11.77 -16.97
C VAL A 274 15.54 12.03 -18.47
N ASN A 275 16.56 11.68 -19.27
CA ASN A 275 16.48 11.80 -20.73
C ASN A 275 15.78 10.57 -21.33
N VAL A 276 14.44 10.60 -21.35
CA VAL A 276 13.66 9.56 -22.00
C VAL A 276 13.81 9.72 -23.51
N VAL A 277 14.39 8.71 -24.18
CA VAL A 277 14.59 8.69 -25.65
C VAL A 277 13.60 7.82 -26.39
N GLU A 278 12.99 6.85 -25.70
CA GLU A 278 11.95 5.99 -26.25
C GLU A 278 10.96 5.58 -25.16
N VAL A 279 9.67 5.55 -25.52
CA VAL A 279 8.56 5.09 -24.68
C VAL A 279 7.86 3.95 -25.40
N VAL A 280 7.71 2.83 -24.71
CA VAL A 280 7.03 1.63 -25.19
C VAL A 280 5.79 1.40 -24.33
N THR A 281 4.60 1.43 -24.93
CA THR A 281 3.34 1.16 -24.23
C THR A 281 2.52 0.13 -25.00
N ASP A 282 1.48 -0.38 -24.36
CA ASP A 282 0.41 -1.08 -25.07
C ASP A 282 -0.30 -0.15 -26.06
N ALA A 283 -1.05 -0.76 -27.00
CA ALA A 283 -1.78 -0.09 -28.06
C ALA A 283 -3.01 0.68 -27.54
N HIS A 284 -2.84 1.50 -26.51
CA HIS A 284 -3.88 2.35 -25.98
C HIS A 284 -4.10 3.55 -26.92
N VAL A 285 -5.27 3.59 -27.56
CA VAL A 285 -5.60 4.54 -28.64
C VAL A 285 -5.36 5.98 -28.22
N GLN A 286 -5.74 6.36 -26.99
CA GLN A 286 -5.57 7.73 -26.51
C GLN A 286 -4.11 8.11 -26.24
N ILE A 287 -3.28 7.15 -25.82
CA ILE A 287 -1.84 7.39 -25.59
C ILE A 287 -1.16 7.53 -26.96
N GLY A 288 -1.51 6.68 -27.92
CA GLY A 288 -1.03 6.82 -29.30
C GLY A 288 -1.40 8.16 -29.93
N ALA A 289 -2.65 8.60 -29.79
CA ALA A 289 -3.11 9.91 -30.27
C ALA A 289 -2.36 11.08 -29.60
N LEU A 290 -2.17 11.01 -28.28
CA LEU A 290 -1.42 11.99 -27.52
C LEU A 290 0.03 12.10 -28.00
N MET A 291 0.72 10.97 -28.12
CA MET A 291 2.11 10.95 -28.55
C MET A 291 2.24 11.53 -29.95
N ASN A 292 1.38 11.14 -30.89
CA ASN A 292 1.35 11.70 -32.24
C ASN A 292 1.18 13.23 -32.25
N PHE A 293 0.28 13.77 -31.42
CA PHE A 293 0.10 15.21 -31.28
C PHE A 293 1.35 15.91 -30.73
N LEU A 294 2.00 15.32 -29.72
CA LEU A 294 3.21 15.89 -29.11
C LEU A 294 4.42 15.86 -30.06
N PHE A 295 4.59 14.79 -30.87
CA PHE A 295 5.62 14.73 -31.91
C PHE A 295 5.43 15.79 -33.00
N GLN A 296 4.19 15.96 -33.47
CA GLN A 296 3.88 16.92 -34.54
C GLN A 296 4.19 18.36 -34.14
N LYS A 297 4.10 18.68 -32.84
CA LYS A 297 4.44 20.00 -32.30
C LYS A 297 5.93 20.26 -32.11
N LYS A 298 6.83 19.34 -32.51
CA LYS A 298 8.30 19.45 -32.35
C LYS A 298 8.73 19.81 -30.92
N ILE A 299 7.97 19.39 -29.93
CA ILE A 299 8.42 19.41 -28.53
C ILE A 299 9.49 18.31 -28.45
N SER A 300 10.65 18.59 -27.84
CA SER A 300 11.71 17.56 -27.69
C SER A 300 11.15 16.39 -26.86
N MET A 301 10.80 15.30 -27.54
CA MET A 301 10.07 14.16 -26.98
C MET A 301 10.75 12.84 -27.35
N PRO A 302 10.67 11.82 -26.48
CA PRO A 302 11.11 10.46 -26.78
C PRO A 302 10.38 9.89 -27.99
N THR A 303 11.06 9.03 -28.74
CA THR A 303 10.50 8.12 -29.75
C THR A 303 9.39 7.26 -29.13
N PHE A 304 8.33 6.94 -29.89
CA PHE A 304 7.20 6.16 -29.37
C PHE A 304 7.05 4.90 -30.19
N VAL A 305 7.01 3.76 -29.49
CA VAL A 305 6.92 2.45 -30.12
C VAL A 305 5.76 1.68 -29.51
N ILE A 306 4.81 1.31 -30.35
CA ILE A 306 3.80 0.30 -30.00
C ILE A 306 4.36 -1.06 -30.45
N PRO A 307 4.58 -2.02 -29.55
CA PRO A 307 5.06 -3.35 -29.92
C PRO A 307 4.08 -4.06 -30.87
N LEU A 308 4.57 -4.50 -32.04
CA LEU A 308 3.79 -5.24 -33.06
C LEU A 308 3.36 -6.67 -32.65
N THR A 309 3.47 -7.06 -31.38
CA THR A 309 3.18 -8.43 -30.94
C THR A 309 1.70 -8.73 -30.71
N TYR A 310 0.80 -7.78 -30.97
CA TYR A 310 -0.62 -7.89 -30.64
C TYR A 310 -1.52 -8.53 -31.73
N GLY A 311 -0.98 -8.88 -32.90
CA GLY A 311 -1.77 -9.41 -34.01
C GLY A 311 -2.16 -10.89 -33.94
N MET A 312 -1.71 -11.67 -32.96
CA MET A 312 -2.15 -13.07 -32.76
C MET A 312 -2.15 -13.46 -31.27
N GLU A 313 -3.36 -13.61 -30.74
CA GLU A 313 -3.77 -14.09 -29.40
C GLU A 313 -3.48 -13.20 -28.16
N PRO A 314 -4.48 -13.02 -27.27
CA PRO A 314 -4.37 -12.15 -26.10
C PRO A 314 -3.68 -12.89 -24.95
N ARG A 315 -2.49 -12.40 -24.54
CA ARG A 315 -1.96 -12.39 -23.15
C ARG A 315 -0.45 -12.12 -23.15
N THR A 316 -0.06 -11.16 -22.31
CA THR A 316 1.23 -11.04 -21.58
C THR A 316 2.49 -10.53 -22.32
N LEU A 317 2.88 -9.28 -22.03
CA LEU A 317 4.26 -8.76 -22.17
C LEU A 317 5.28 -9.61 -21.37
N GLY A 318 4.84 -10.22 -20.26
CA GLY A 318 5.72 -10.95 -19.33
C GLY A 318 6.18 -12.35 -19.76
N LYS A 319 5.53 -13.02 -20.72
CA LYS A 319 5.83 -14.45 -21.02
C LYS A 319 6.74 -14.71 -22.22
N ARG A 320 7.12 -13.70 -23.02
CA ARG A 320 7.88 -13.91 -24.28
C ARG A 320 9.28 -13.29 -24.35
N LEU A 321 9.78 -12.67 -23.28
CA LEU A 321 11.14 -12.10 -23.24
C LEU A 321 12.29 -13.14 -23.27
N SER A 322 12.00 -14.46 -23.21
CA SER A 322 13.01 -15.52 -23.27
C SER A 322 13.35 -16.01 -24.69
N ARG A 323 12.81 -15.42 -25.77
CA ARG A 323 12.96 -15.99 -27.13
C ARG A 323 13.21 -15.00 -28.28
N PHE A 324 13.99 -13.92 -28.07
CA PHE A 324 14.50 -13.13 -29.20
C PHE A 324 16.02 -13.29 -29.39
N PRO A 325 16.49 -13.74 -30.59
CA PRO A 325 17.90 -13.76 -30.90
C PRO A 325 18.39 -12.35 -31.26
N LYS A 326 19.57 -11.99 -30.73
CA LYS A 326 20.32 -10.76 -31.06
C LYS A 326 20.36 -10.55 -32.59
N ARG A 327 19.66 -9.54 -33.12
CA ARG A 327 19.81 -9.13 -34.53
C ARG A 327 20.64 -7.85 -34.63
N ARG A 328 21.63 -7.93 -35.52
CA ARG A 328 22.65 -6.91 -35.86
C ARG A 328 22.01 -5.61 -36.35
N VAL A 329 22.52 -4.51 -35.81
CA VAL A 329 22.39 -3.14 -36.35
C VAL A 329 22.98 -3.12 -37.77
N LYS A 330 22.17 -2.80 -38.78
CA LYS A 330 22.68 -2.40 -40.11
C LYS A 330 22.91 -0.89 -40.10
N ARG A 331 24.18 -0.49 -40.09
CA ARG A 331 24.60 0.88 -40.43
C ARG A 331 24.32 1.12 -41.93
N THR A 332 23.51 2.11 -42.26
CA THR A 332 23.48 2.70 -43.60
C THR A 332 24.48 3.85 -43.63
N ASN A 333 25.54 3.69 -44.41
CA ASN A 333 26.47 4.75 -44.77
C ASN A 333 25.76 5.75 -45.70
N LEU A 334 25.91 7.05 -45.43
CA LEU A 334 25.70 8.11 -46.40
C LEU A 334 27.08 8.57 -46.90
N CYS A 335 27.26 8.54 -48.22
CA CYS A 335 28.27 9.34 -48.92
C CYS A 335 27.90 10.82 -48.87
#